data_AF-A0A9P5X1T3-F1
#
_entry.id   AF-A0A9P5X1T3-F1
#
_cell.length_a   1.000
_cell.length_b   1.000
_cell.length_c   1.000
_cell.angle_alpha   90.00
_cell.angle_beta   90.00
_cell.angle_gamma   90.00
#
_symmetry.space_group_name_H-M   'P 1'
#
loop_
_entity.id
_entity.type
_entity.pdbx_description
1 polymer ?
#
loop_
_entity_poly.entity_id
_entity_poly.type
_entity_poly.pdbx_seq_one_letter_code
_entity_poly.pdbx_strand_id
1 'polypeptide(L)'
;MAATLTNTQAVSTIVEMLGGMNIAPDALEWTNDVPAARAIMNAIAEQLCFEDASTDAICAALRDIALEDQETQILKGLSSYQKEPSAELSAYRLPSNISRETEYIRLEVQALEAETERLKVRSQQIRKASQHMTQDIHSLQDTISTVRSTNKDTMNRVDDLSLQMDGAIADATQASCSLLSTFDPVLYEAYATSFDTIDNFYSNYTDTFTSYLDYIDTSSQTLAEEAEISADELEALMKKYSPEAKWEDIPLSVREYYMQQAYLEQVGDLCDKMEGVSVSQELSQDWIRNALYLAEAEMTVPEDFTGAIIPGVREEIGNALARDQVTYLDSRGAFLDNAISVMEDTIMTPLDNLLSHLSLEEKLVQDTESLCGVLGEEIESAVETLATPQSSAEIQHGDPAATSSAERQSAVNDTGLESLKGLEGWEREVEIKQRQFGPGHDGLFQALNPLNTANNHFLDAIYANSPLNTSPPFAYSPYLTNLMDEARTVTTQLSSETDRLTKEVENTIESRRTQRKLGAFVDQWVTAQMRTYECVYC
;
A
#
# COMPACT_ATOMS: atom_id res chain seq x y z
N MET A 1 38.33 -51.32 58.90
CA MET A 1 39.57 -52.08 58.71
C MET A 1 39.38 -52.91 57.45
N ALA A 2 39.83 -52.41 56.30
CA ALA A 2 39.84 -53.21 55.08
C ALA A 2 40.85 -54.33 55.27
N ALA A 3 40.44 -55.59 55.02
CA ALA A 3 41.37 -56.70 55.03
C ALA A 3 42.32 -56.52 53.85
N THR A 4 43.61 -56.33 54.12
CA THR A 4 44.65 -56.25 53.08
C THR A 4 44.67 -57.59 52.34
N LEU A 5 44.26 -57.61 51.07
CA LEU A 5 44.39 -58.80 50.24
C LEU A 5 45.86 -59.23 50.21
N THR A 6 46.10 -60.53 50.31
CA THR A 6 47.44 -61.08 50.08
C THR A 6 47.81 -60.95 48.61
N ASN A 7 49.10 -60.82 48.27
CA ASN A 7 49.55 -60.63 46.89
C ASN A 7 49.10 -61.78 45.96
N THR A 8 48.96 -63.00 46.48
CA THR A 8 48.44 -64.16 45.75
C THR A 8 46.94 -64.04 45.46
N GLN A 9 46.15 -63.53 46.40
CA GLN A 9 44.73 -63.24 46.18
C GLN A 9 44.55 -62.07 45.20
N ALA A 10 45.35 -61.01 45.33
CA ALA A 10 45.33 -59.89 44.40
C ALA A 10 45.58 -60.37 42.96
N VAL A 11 46.66 -61.12 42.72
CA VAL A 11 46.98 -61.64 41.39
C VAL A 11 45.97 -62.68 40.87
N SER A 12 45.46 -63.56 41.73
CA SER A 12 44.38 -64.48 41.36
C SER A 12 43.14 -63.72 40.86
N THR A 13 42.75 -62.65 41.57
CA THR A 13 41.62 -61.81 41.19
C THR A 13 41.90 -61.05 39.89
N ILE A 14 43.14 -60.59 39.66
CA ILE A 14 43.56 -59.96 38.38
C ILE A 14 43.40 -60.93 37.22
N VAL A 15 43.91 -62.17 37.37
CA VAL A 15 43.84 -63.18 36.32
C VAL A 15 42.38 -63.51 36.00
N GLU A 16 41.52 -63.62 37.02
CA GLU A 16 40.09 -63.81 36.82
C GLU A 16 39.40 -62.61 36.15
N MET A 17 39.72 -61.37 36.57
CA MET A 17 39.20 -60.13 35.96
C MET A 17 39.65 -59.96 34.50
N LEU A 18 40.85 -60.43 34.15
CA LEU A 18 41.36 -60.45 32.77
C LEU A 18 40.79 -61.63 31.94
N GLY A 19 39.84 -62.40 32.47
CA GLY A 19 39.23 -63.54 31.77
C GLY A 19 40.11 -64.79 31.71
N GLY A 20 41.17 -64.86 32.51
CA GLY A 20 42.01 -66.03 32.68
C GLY A 20 41.35 -67.15 33.48
N MET A 21 42.05 -68.28 33.62
CA MET A 21 41.57 -69.39 34.44
C MET A 21 41.46 -68.96 35.91
N ASN A 22 40.42 -69.42 36.62
CA ASN A 22 40.30 -69.21 38.07
C ASN A 22 41.39 -70.02 38.78
N ILE A 23 42.48 -69.35 39.15
CA ILE A 23 43.62 -69.93 39.87
C ILE A 23 43.36 -69.73 41.36
N ALA A 24 43.19 -70.82 42.11
CA ALA A 24 43.07 -70.74 43.56
C ALA A 24 44.32 -70.04 44.17
N PRO A 25 44.18 -69.10 45.13
CA PRO A 25 45.31 -68.38 45.73
C PRO A 25 46.39 -69.31 46.29
N ASP A 26 45.98 -70.46 46.84
CA ASP A 26 46.86 -71.51 47.38
C ASP A 26 47.79 -72.09 46.31
N ALA A 27 47.33 -72.15 45.05
CA ALA A 27 48.13 -72.63 43.93
C ALA A 27 49.26 -71.65 43.53
N LEU A 28 49.21 -70.41 44.03
CA LEU A 28 50.23 -69.39 43.84
C LEU A 28 51.14 -69.24 45.07
N GLU A 29 50.90 -69.94 46.19
CA GLU A 29 51.72 -69.78 47.40
C GLU A 29 53.20 -70.12 47.19
N TRP A 30 53.51 -71.09 46.33
CA TRP A 30 54.90 -71.45 46.01
C TRP A 30 55.69 -70.28 45.40
N THR A 31 55.02 -69.31 44.78
CA THR A 31 55.67 -68.11 44.22
C THR A 31 56.26 -67.23 45.32
N ASN A 32 55.72 -67.30 46.55
CA ASN A 32 56.31 -66.62 47.69
C ASN A 32 57.65 -67.24 48.07
N ASP A 33 57.89 -68.53 47.85
CA ASP A 33 59.16 -69.18 48.24
C ASP A 33 60.33 -68.83 47.30
N VAL A 34 60.04 -68.31 46.10
CA VAL A 34 61.04 -67.89 45.11
C VAL A 34 61.17 -66.37 45.10
N PRO A 35 62.32 -65.78 45.51
CA PRO A 35 62.46 -64.33 45.64
C PRO A 35 62.13 -63.52 44.38
N ALA A 36 62.50 -64.05 43.20
CA ALA A 36 62.21 -63.41 41.92
C ALA A 36 60.70 -63.46 41.58
N ALA A 37 60.03 -64.57 41.86
CA ALA A 37 58.60 -64.69 41.63
C ALA A 37 57.80 -63.81 42.60
N ARG A 38 58.19 -63.77 43.87
CA ARG A 38 57.63 -62.85 44.88
C ARG A 38 57.77 -61.39 44.45
N ALA A 39 58.92 -60.99 43.91
CA ALA A 39 59.14 -59.62 43.42
C ALA A 39 58.20 -59.27 42.25
N ILE A 40 57.96 -60.19 41.32
CA ILE A 40 57.01 -60.01 40.22
C ILE A 40 55.58 -59.92 40.72
N MET A 41 55.17 -60.81 41.63
CA MET A 41 53.83 -60.81 42.23
C MET A 41 53.56 -59.53 43.01
N ASN A 42 54.56 -59.04 43.75
CA ASN A 42 54.47 -57.75 44.44
C ASN A 42 54.35 -56.60 43.46
N ALA A 43 55.15 -56.57 42.39
CA ALA A 43 55.09 -55.52 41.38
C ALA A 43 53.71 -55.49 40.66
N ILE A 44 53.14 -56.66 40.35
CA ILE A 44 51.80 -56.76 39.74
C ILE A 44 50.72 -56.35 40.76
N ALA A 45 50.84 -56.74 42.02
CA ALA A 45 49.91 -56.34 43.07
C ALA A 45 49.99 -54.84 43.39
N GLU A 46 51.18 -54.25 43.39
CA GLU A 46 51.43 -52.81 43.61
C GLU A 46 50.88 -51.93 42.49
N GLN A 47 50.76 -52.47 41.27
CA GLN A 47 50.09 -51.76 40.16
C GLN A 47 48.59 -51.58 40.38
N LEU A 48 48.01 -52.23 41.39
CA LEU A 48 46.59 -52.12 41.74
C LEU A 48 46.42 -51.60 43.15
N CYS A 49 46.06 -50.32 43.25
CA CYS A 49 45.55 -49.74 44.49
C CYS A 49 44.12 -50.25 44.77
N PHE A 50 44.01 -51.44 45.37
CA PHE A 50 42.74 -52.06 45.76
C PHE A 50 42.03 -51.37 46.94
N GLU A 51 42.62 -50.34 47.55
CA GLU A 51 42.12 -49.81 48.82
C GLU A 51 40.72 -49.19 48.70
N ASP A 52 40.28 -48.73 47.51
CA ASP A 52 38.90 -48.24 47.26
C ASP A 52 38.46 -48.28 45.77
N ALA A 53 39.22 -48.94 44.88
CA ALA A 53 38.95 -48.91 43.44
C ALA A 53 37.76 -49.82 43.08
N SER A 54 36.78 -49.29 42.33
CA SER A 54 35.73 -50.11 41.73
C SER A 54 36.36 -51.14 40.78
N THR A 55 35.67 -52.27 40.58
CA THR A 55 36.08 -53.29 39.59
C THR A 55 36.32 -52.67 38.22
N ASP A 56 35.58 -51.62 37.86
CA ASP A 56 35.75 -50.90 36.59
C ASP A 56 37.04 -50.07 36.52
N ALA A 57 37.46 -49.47 37.64
CA ALA A 57 38.73 -48.73 37.73
C ALA A 57 39.94 -49.68 37.67
N ILE A 58 39.82 -50.86 38.30
CA ILE A 58 40.84 -51.92 38.23
C ILE A 58 40.93 -52.47 36.81
N CYS A 59 39.79 -52.75 36.16
CA CYS A 59 39.74 -53.15 34.76
C CYS A 59 40.33 -52.08 33.83
N ALA A 60 40.07 -50.79 34.08
CA ALA A 60 40.65 -49.70 33.29
C ALA A 60 42.18 -49.61 33.44
N ALA A 61 42.71 -49.74 34.66
CA ALA A 61 44.15 -49.72 34.91
C ALA A 61 44.87 -50.94 34.31
N LEU A 62 44.23 -52.12 34.37
CA LEU A 62 44.75 -53.35 33.79
C LEU A 62 44.66 -53.36 32.26
N ARG A 63 43.73 -52.60 31.67
CA ARG A 63 43.52 -52.54 30.22
C ARG A 63 44.72 -51.95 29.47
N ASP A 64 45.50 -51.09 30.10
CA ASP A 64 46.71 -50.51 29.50
C ASP A 64 47.90 -51.48 29.50
N ILE A 65 47.84 -52.57 30.27
CA ILE A 65 48.92 -53.55 30.46
C ILE A 65 48.55 -54.92 29.85
N ALA A 66 47.26 -55.25 29.81
CA ALA A 66 46.76 -56.49 29.25
C ALA A 66 46.78 -56.44 27.72
N LEU A 67 47.39 -57.47 27.12
CA LEU A 67 47.35 -57.65 25.68
C LEU A 67 45.92 -57.96 25.25
N GLU A 68 45.41 -57.21 24.28
CA GLU A 68 44.08 -57.46 23.71
C GLU A 68 44.09 -58.76 22.91
N ASP A 69 42.91 -59.37 22.76
CA ASP A 69 42.77 -60.67 22.12
C ASP A 69 43.34 -60.68 20.69
N GLN A 70 43.22 -59.55 19.98
CA GLN A 70 43.79 -59.31 18.66
C GLN A 70 45.33 -59.24 18.69
N GLU A 71 45.91 -58.61 19.72
CA GLU A 71 47.37 -58.56 19.93
C GLU A 71 47.92 -59.95 20.24
N THR A 72 47.19 -60.75 21.02
CA THR A 72 47.59 -62.13 21.31
C THR A 72 47.55 -63.01 20.05
N GLN A 73 46.61 -62.77 19.12
CA GLN A 73 46.56 -63.44 17.83
C GLN A 73 47.74 -63.05 16.93
N ILE A 74 48.10 -61.77 16.91
CA ILE A 74 49.27 -61.27 16.19
C ILE A 74 50.56 -61.90 16.76
N LEU A 75 50.71 -61.93 18.09
CA LEU A 75 51.85 -62.55 18.77
C LEU A 75 51.93 -64.07 18.51
N LYS A 76 50.79 -64.77 18.51
CA LYS A 76 50.73 -66.20 18.12
C LYS A 76 51.17 -66.41 16.68
N GLY A 77 50.77 -65.54 15.75
CA GLY A 77 51.22 -65.57 14.36
C GLY A 77 52.71 -65.28 14.20
N LEU A 78 53.24 -64.31 14.95
CA LEU A 78 54.66 -63.89 14.91
C LEU A 78 55.61 -64.93 15.51
N SER A 79 55.14 -65.82 16.39
CA SER A 79 55.96 -66.92 16.94
C SER A 79 56.57 -67.84 15.86
N SER A 80 56.04 -67.78 14.63
CA SER A 80 56.53 -68.51 13.46
C SER A 80 57.57 -67.77 12.62
N TYR A 81 57.80 -66.46 12.86
CA TYR A 81 58.70 -65.61 12.08
C TYR A 81 59.95 -65.25 12.90
N GLN A 82 61.09 -65.88 12.60
CA GLN A 82 62.40 -65.66 13.29
C GLN A 82 63.16 -64.40 12.85
N LYS A 83 62.49 -63.40 12.24
CA LYS A 83 63.19 -62.21 11.75
C LYS A 83 63.17 -61.14 12.83
N GLU A 84 64.36 -60.64 13.22
CA GLU A 84 64.50 -59.60 14.24
C GLU A 84 63.63 -58.37 13.89
N PRO A 85 62.75 -57.93 14.80
CA PRO A 85 61.91 -56.76 14.59
C PRO A 85 62.78 -55.50 14.66
N SER A 86 63.14 -54.99 13.49
CA SER A 86 63.84 -53.72 13.31
C SER A 86 62.83 -52.57 13.37
N ALA A 87 62.85 -51.86 14.50
CA ALA A 87 62.47 -50.46 14.71
C ALA A 87 60.97 -50.08 14.77
N GLU A 88 60.69 -49.17 15.73
CA GLU A 88 59.46 -48.39 15.97
C GLU A 88 58.35 -49.01 16.84
N LEU A 89 58.71 -49.55 18.02
CA LEU A 89 57.74 -49.81 19.10
C LEU A 89 57.04 -48.54 19.62
N SER A 90 57.60 -47.35 19.40
CA SER A 90 57.00 -46.07 19.81
C SER A 90 55.78 -45.66 18.96
N ALA A 91 55.58 -46.27 17.79
CA ALA A 91 54.43 -46.01 16.92
C ALA A 91 53.25 -46.96 17.20
N TYR A 92 53.40 -47.88 18.15
CA TYR A 92 52.37 -48.86 18.45
C TYR A 92 51.18 -48.22 19.15
N ARG A 93 49.98 -48.42 18.61
CA ARG A 93 48.70 -48.06 19.24
C ARG A 93 47.91 -49.34 19.49
N LEU A 94 47.28 -49.44 20.66
CA LEU A 94 46.43 -50.59 20.99
C LEU A 94 45.29 -50.73 19.96
N PRO A 95 44.95 -51.95 19.51
CA PRO A 95 43.88 -52.18 18.54
C PRO A 95 42.52 -51.61 18.96
N SER A 96 42.18 -51.59 20.26
CA SER A 96 40.95 -50.93 20.71
C SER A 96 40.99 -49.41 20.57
N ASN A 97 42.15 -48.78 20.75
CA ASN A 97 42.32 -47.34 20.50
C ASN A 97 42.17 -47.03 19.01
N ILE A 98 42.78 -47.85 18.14
CA ILE A 98 42.61 -47.73 16.68
C ILE A 98 41.13 -47.92 16.31
N SER A 99 40.48 -48.96 16.83
CA SER A 99 39.06 -49.23 16.54
C SER A 99 38.15 -48.08 16.99
N ARG A 100 38.41 -47.52 18.18
CA ARG A 100 37.67 -46.37 18.71
C ARG A 100 37.91 -45.11 17.89
N GLU A 101 39.15 -44.85 17.50
CA GLU A 101 39.51 -43.73 16.62
C GLU A 101 38.85 -43.88 15.25
N THR A 102 38.84 -45.08 14.66
CA THR A 102 38.15 -45.34 13.39
C THR A 102 36.64 -45.15 13.51
N GLU A 103 36.03 -45.56 14.62
CA GLU A 103 34.59 -45.37 14.85
C GLU A 103 34.26 -43.88 15.05
N TYR A 104 35.10 -43.15 15.78
CA TYR A 104 34.97 -41.71 15.93
C TYR A 104 35.06 -40.99 14.58
N ILE A 105 36.08 -41.30 13.76
CA ILE A 105 36.23 -40.75 12.41
C ILE A 105 35.02 -41.10 11.56
N ARG A 106 34.50 -42.33 11.64
CA ARG A 106 33.30 -42.75 10.90
C ARG A 106 32.07 -41.93 11.30
N LEU A 107 31.86 -41.68 12.59
CA LEU A 107 30.76 -40.84 13.09
C LEU A 107 30.92 -39.37 12.69
N GLU A 108 32.14 -38.84 12.72
CA GLU A 108 32.45 -37.49 12.26
C GLU A 108 32.18 -37.31 10.76
N VAL A 109 32.60 -38.27 9.93
CA VAL A 109 32.29 -38.28 8.50
C VAL A 109 30.78 -38.32 8.27
N GLN A 110 30.03 -39.16 9.00
CA GLN A 110 28.57 -39.19 8.89
C GLN A 110 27.91 -37.87 9.30
N ALA A 111 28.44 -37.20 10.31
CA ALA A 111 27.93 -35.88 10.73
C ALA A 111 28.19 -34.81 9.65
N LEU A 112 29.39 -34.80 9.06
CA LEU A 112 29.74 -33.88 7.97
C LEU A 112 28.93 -34.15 6.69
N GLU A 113 28.68 -35.42 6.34
CA GLU A 113 27.79 -35.79 5.24
C GLU A 113 26.35 -35.28 5.48
N ALA A 114 25.82 -35.42 6.69
CA ALA A 114 24.51 -34.89 7.04
C ALA A 114 24.46 -33.35 6.96
N GLU A 115 25.50 -32.66 7.40
CA GLU A 115 25.60 -31.20 7.32
C GLU A 115 25.69 -30.70 5.86
N THR A 116 26.51 -31.36 5.03
CA THR A 116 26.63 -31.01 3.61
C THR A 116 25.31 -31.20 2.86
N GLU A 117 24.55 -32.25 3.14
CA GLU A 117 23.22 -32.45 2.54
C GLU A 117 22.24 -31.36 3.01
N ARG A 118 22.27 -30.98 4.28
CA ARG A 118 21.46 -29.85 4.79
C ARG A 118 21.81 -28.54 4.08
N LEU A 119 23.10 -28.24 3.89
CA LEU A 119 23.55 -27.05 3.17
C LEU A 119 23.14 -27.08 1.70
N LYS A 120 23.16 -28.25 1.07
CA LYS A 120 22.69 -28.44 -0.32
C LYS A 120 21.20 -28.13 -0.44
N VAL A 121 20.37 -28.64 0.47
CA VAL A 121 18.93 -28.33 0.51
C VAL A 121 18.70 -26.82 0.70
N ARG A 122 19.41 -26.19 1.64
CA ARG A 122 19.30 -24.74 1.88
C ARG A 122 19.72 -23.92 0.65
N SER A 123 20.81 -24.30 -0.03
CA SER A 123 21.26 -23.66 -1.26
C SER A 123 20.22 -23.77 -2.38
N GLN A 124 19.58 -24.93 -2.53
CA GLN A 124 18.49 -25.11 -3.49
C GLN A 124 17.27 -24.26 -3.16
N GLN A 125 16.90 -24.14 -1.88
CA GLN A 125 15.81 -23.27 -1.42
C GLN A 125 16.11 -21.80 -1.73
N ILE A 126 17.34 -21.33 -1.45
CA ILE A 126 17.77 -19.96 -1.77
C ILE A 126 17.71 -19.73 -3.29
N ARG A 127 18.15 -20.69 -4.10
CA ARG A 127 18.07 -20.59 -5.57
C ARG A 127 16.62 -20.47 -6.06
N LYS A 128 15.68 -21.23 -5.48
CA LYS A 128 14.25 -21.11 -5.79
C LYS A 128 13.68 -19.76 -5.36
N ALA A 129 14.02 -19.30 -4.15
CA ALA A 129 13.59 -17.99 -3.66
C ALA A 129 14.10 -16.85 -4.55
N SER A 130 15.36 -16.91 -4.99
CA SER A 130 15.95 -15.95 -5.93
C SER A 130 15.27 -15.98 -7.30
N GLN A 131 14.89 -17.16 -7.80
CA GLN A 131 14.10 -17.28 -9.04
C GLN A 131 12.73 -16.64 -8.92
N HIS A 132 12.01 -16.89 -7.81
CA HIS A 132 10.74 -16.24 -7.52
C HIS A 132 10.89 -14.72 -7.44
N MET A 133 11.89 -14.22 -6.71
CA MET A 133 12.16 -12.79 -6.61
C MET A 133 12.43 -12.14 -7.98
N THR A 134 13.13 -12.84 -8.87
CA THR A 134 13.38 -12.36 -10.24
C THR A 134 12.08 -12.30 -11.06
N GLN A 135 11.19 -13.30 -10.91
CA GLN A 135 9.87 -13.30 -11.55
C GLN A 135 8.99 -12.16 -11.03
N ASP A 136 8.99 -11.92 -9.72
CA ASP A 136 8.23 -10.85 -9.08
C ASP A 136 8.73 -9.47 -9.54
N ILE A 137 10.06 -9.29 -9.65
CA ILE A 137 10.65 -8.05 -10.19
C ILE A 137 10.17 -7.81 -11.63
N HIS A 138 10.16 -8.83 -12.50
CA HIS A 138 9.65 -8.67 -13.87
C HIS A 138 8.15 -8.36 -13.89
N SER A 139 7.35 -9.03 -13.06
CA SER A 139 5.92 -8.74 -12.94
C SER A 139 5.65 -7.30 -12.47
N LEU A 140 6.45 -6.79 -11.53
CA LEU A 140 6.36 -5.41 -11.05
C LEU A 140 6.78 -4.42 -12.15
N GLN A 141 7.82 -4.72 -12.92
CA GLN A 141 8.24 -3.89 -14.06
C GLN A 141 7.15 -3.81 -15.14
N ASP A 142 6.50 -4.93 -15.45
CA ASP A 142 5.38 -4.97 -16.41
C ASP A 142 4.20 -4.13 -15.88
N THR A 143 3.90 -4.24 -14.58
CA THR A 143 2.84 -3.44 -13.93
C THR A 143 3.17 -1.95 -13.98
N ILE A 144 4.40 -1.54 -13.65
CA ILE A 144 4.86 -0.15 -13.74
C ILE A 144 4.74 0.37 -15.17
N SER A 145 5.13 -0.42 -16.17
CA SER A 145 5.02 -0.04 -17.58
C SER A 145 3.55 0.17 -18.01
N THR A 146 2.66 -0.67 -17.51
CA THR A 146 1.21 -0.58 -17.75
C THR A 146 0.65 0.69 -17.12
N VAL A 147 0.96 0.95 -15.85
CA VAL A 147 0.52 2.16 -15.13
C VAL A 147 1.05 3.44 -15.79
N ARG A 148 2.30 3.44 -16.27
CA ARG A 148 2.86 4.57 -17.03
C ARG A 148 2.11 4.81 -18.33
N SER A 149 1.75 3.76 -19.06
CA SER A 149 0.95 3.88 -20.29
C SER A 149 -0.45 4.43 -19.98
N THR A 150 -1.13 3.91 -18.95
CA THR A 150 -2.46 4.39 -18.57
C THR A 150 -2.43 5.83 -18.11
N ASN A 151 -1.42 6.23 -17.31
CA ASN A 151 -1.26 7.63 -16.88
C ASN A 151 -1.05 8.57 -18.06
N LYS A 152 -0.26 8.15 -19.05
CA LYS A 152 -0.05 8.90 -20.29
C LYS A 152 -1.36 9.06 -21.07
N ASP A 153 -2.14 7.99 -21.20
CA ASP A 153 -3.43 8.02 -21.89
C ASP A 153 -4.45 8.92 -21.17
N THR A 154 -4.48 8.86 -19.82
CA THR A 154 -5.34 9.76 -19.02
C THR A 154 -4.90 11.22 -19.14
N MET A 155 -3.60 11.50 -19.20
CA MET A 155 -3.08 12.86 -19.34
C MET A 155 -3.46 13.44 -20.72
N ASN A 156 -3.26 12.68 -21.79
CA ASN A 156 -3.71 13.09 -23.13
C ASN A 156 -5.22 13.37 -23.17
N ARG A 157 -6.02 12.55 -22.46
CA ARG A 157 -7.48 12.75 -22.37
C ARG A 157 -7.84 14.01 -21.59
N VAL A 158 -7.09 14.35 -20.53
CA VAL A 158 -7.29 15.60 -19.78
C VAL A 158 -6.95 16.79 -20.66
N ASP A 159 -5.86 16.74 -21.42
CA ASP A 159 -5.48 17.78 -22.38
C ASP A 159 -6.57 17.98 -23.45
N ASP A 160 -7.11 16.90 -24.01
CA ASP A 160 -8.21 16.94 -24.99
C ASP A 160 -9.50 17.54 -24.40
N LEU A 161 -9.80 17.27 -23.12
CA LEU A 161 -10.96 17.84 -22.43
C LEU A 161 -10.75 19.31 -22.08
N SER A 162 -9.53 19.70 -21.71
CA SER A 162 -9.17 21.11 -21.47
C SER A 162 -9.37 21.94 -22.74
N LEU A 163 -8.86 21.45 -23.88
CA LEU A 163 -9.06 22.13 -25.18
C LEU A 163 -10.54 22.25 -25.56
N GLN A 164 -11.36 21.23 -25.27
CA GLN A 164 -12.81 21.28 -25.50
C GLN A 164 -13.51 22.28 -24.58
N MET A 165 -13.11 22.35 -23.31
CA MET A 165 -13.65 23.29 -22.34
C MET A 165 -13.31 24.74 -22.73
N ASP A 166 -12.05 25.02 -23.08
CA ASP A 166 -11.62 26.33 -23.54
C ASP A 166 -12.42 26.77 -24.79
N GLY A 167 -12.64 25.85 -25.73
CA GLY A 167 -13.48 26.09 -26.91
C GLY A 167 -14.94 26.41 -26.55
N ALA A 168 -15.54 25.65 -25.64
CA ALA A 168 -16.91 25.88 -25.19
C ALA A 168 -17.07 27.21 -24.44
N ILE A 169 -16.08 27.60 -23.62
CA ILE A 169 -16.06 28.89 -22.92
C ILE A 169 -15.93 30.03 -23.93
N ALA A 170 -15.04 29.92 -24.91
CA ALA A 170 -14.89 30.90 -25.98
C ALA A 170 -16.19 31.07 -26.80
N ASP A 171 -16.86 29.98 -27.16
CA ASP A 171 -18.13 30.01 -27.88
C ASP A 171 -19.26 30.63 -27.04
N ALA A 172 -19.35 30.26 -25.75
CA ALA A 172 -20.37 30.77 -24.83
C ALA A 172 -20.17 32.26 -24.52
N THR A 173 -18.93 32.70 -24.32
CA THR A 173 -18.60 34.13 -24.12
C THR A 173 -18.89 34.93 -25.38
N GLN A 174 -18.53 34.43 -26.57
CA GLN A 174 -18.86 35.09 -27.84
C GLN A 174 -20.37 35.19 -28.08
N ALA A 175 -21.13 34.13 -27.78
CA ALA A 175 -22.58 34.14 -27.87
C ALA A 175 -23.21 35.13 -26.88
N SER A 176 -22.72 35.15 -25.65
CA SER A 176 -23.18 36.09 -24.60
C SER A 176 -22.90 37.53 -24.99
N CYS A 177 -21.69 37.86 -25.46
CA CYS A 177 -21.34 39.20 -25.95
C CYS A 177 -22.21 39.61 -27.15
N SER A 178 -22.51 38.67 -28.05
CA SER A 178 -23.40 38.93 -29.21
C SER A 178 -24.83 39.25 -28.76
N LEU A 179 -25.38 38.50 -27.81
CA LEU A 179 -26.70 38.78 -27.22
C LEU A 179 -26.70 40.11 -26.47
N LEU A 180 -25.71 40.34 -25.61
CA LEU A 180 -25.55 41.58 -24.86
C LEU A 180 -25.49 42.79 -25.79
N SER A 181 -24.84 42.70 -26.95
CA SER A 181 -24.77 43.79 -27.92
C SER A 181 -26.13 44.20 -28.52
N THR A 182 -27.16 43.35 -28.36
CA THR A 182 -28.55 43.66 -28.76
C THR A 182 -29.41 44.28 -27.66
N PHE A 183 -28.96 44.24 -26.39
CA PHE A 183 -29.65 44.83 -25.24
C PHE A 183 -29.17 46.26 -24.92
N ASP A 184 -29.79 46.91 -23.93
CA ASP A 184 -29.49 48.29 -23.50
C ASP A 184 -27.96 48.51 -23.31
N PRO A 185 -27.35 49.51 -23.99
CA PRO A 185 -25.92 49.76 -23.91
C PRO A 185 -25.39 50.01 -22.49
N VAL A 186 -26.25 50.42 -21.55
CA VAL A 186 -25.85 50.61 -20.14
C VAL A 186 -25.67 49.26 -19.42
N LEU A 187 -26.55 48.29 -19.66
CA LEU A 187 -26.42 46.94 -19.12
C LEU A 187 -25.23 46.21 -19.76
N TYR A 188 -25.02 46.42 -21.07
CA TYR A 188 -23.87 45.89 -21.79
C TYR A 188 -22.55 46.24 -21.11
N GLU A 189 -22.33 47.51 -20.76
CA GLU A 189 -21.07 47.98 -20.18
C GLU A 189 -20.81 47.35 -18.80
N ALA A 190 -21.86 47.14 -17.99
CA ALA A 190 -21.77 46.51 -16.68
C ALA A 190 -21.43 45.00 -16.77
N TYR A 191 -22.06 44.27 -17.68
CA TYR A 191 -21.75 42.86 -17.89
C TYR A 191 -20.40 42.66 -18.57
N ALA A 192 -20.05 43.49 -19.56
CA ALA A 192 -18.76 43.44 -20.23
C ALA A 192 -17.61 43.65 -19.24
N THR A 193 -17.73 44.63 -18.33
CA THR A 193 -16.72 44.80 -17.26
C THR A 193 -16.66 43.59 -16.32
N SER A 194 -17.78 42.96 -15.97
CA SER A 194 -17.79 41.73 -15.18
C SER A 194 -17.07 40.58 -15.91
N PHE A 195 -17.36 40.37 -17.20
CA PHE A 195 -16.69 39.34 -18.00
C PHE A 195 -15.19 39.63 -18.14
N ASP A 196 -14.80 40.88 -18.42
CA ASP A 196 -13.39 41.27 -18.47
C ASP A 196 -12.69 41.01 -17.14
N THR A 197 -13.35 41.23 -15.99
CA THR A 197 -12.74 40.91 -14.69
C THR A 197 -12.56 39.41 -14.48
N ILE A 198 -13.52 38.58 -14.90
CA ILE A 198 -13.44 37.12 -14.82
C ILE A 198 -12.34 36.60 -15.76
N ASP A 199 -12.26 37.11 -16.99
CA ASP A 199 -11.28 36.71 -18.00
C ASP A 199 -9.85 37.11 -17.62
N ASN A 200 -9.67 38.33 -17.09
CA ASN A 200 -8.39 38.76 -16.54
C ASN A 200 -7.97 37.92 -15.33
N PHE A 201 -8.92 37.54 -14.48
CA PHE A 201 -8.63 36.67 -13.35
C PHE A 201 -8.24 35.27 -13.81
N TYR A 202 -9.00 34.68 -14.74
CA TYR A 202 -8.68 33.38 -15.32
C TYR A 202 -7.30 33.38 -15.96
N SER A 203 -6.99 34.37 -16.80
CA SER A 203 -5.69 34.48 -17.48
C SER A 203 -4.53 34.61 -16.49
N ASN A 204 -4.64 35.50 -15.49
CA ASN A 204 -3.61 35.66 -14.46
C ASN A 204 -3.46 34.37 -13.62
N TYR A 205 -4.58 33.72 -13.31
CA TYR A 205 -4.60 32.48 -12.58
C TYR A 205 -3.90 31.36 -13.36
N THR A 206 -4.25 31.16 -14.63
CA THR A 206 -3.60 30.17 -15.51
C THR A 206 -2.11 30.44 -15.68
N ASP A 207 -1.69 31.70 -15.77
CA ASP A 207 -0.27 32.07 -15.86
C ASP A 207 0.48 31.72 -14.56
N THR A 208 -0.10 32.03 -13.40
CA THR A 208 0.48 31.67 -12.10
C THR A 208 0.53 30.15 -11.89
N PHE A 209 -0.52 29.44 -12.30
CA PHE A 209 -0.61 28.00 -12.23
C PHE A 209 0.45 27.33 -13.10
N THR A 210 0.58 27.76 -14.35
CA THR A 210 1.58 27.26 -15.30
C THR A 210 3.00 27.55 -14.79
N SER A 211 3.26 28.77 -14.31
CA SER A 211 4.57 29.14 -13.75
C SER A 211 4.96 28.29 -12.55
N TYR A 212 3.98 27.91 -11.71
CA TYR A 212 4.23 27.08 -10.55
C TYR A 212 4.42 25.60 -10.92
N LEU A 213 3.64 25.07 -11.88
CA LEU A 213 3.88 23.74 -12.43
C LEU A 213 5.27 23.64 -13.07
N ASP A 214 5.68 24.65 -13.84
CA ASP A 214 7.03 24.73 -14.40
C ASP A 214 8.10 24.75 -13.31
N TYR A 215 7.87 25.47 -12.20
CA TYR A 215 8.79 25.49 -11.06
C TYR A 215 8.90 24.11 -10.37
N ILE A 216 7.76 23.45 -10.16
CA ILE A 216 7.68 22.10 -9.61
C ILE A 216 8.39 21.11 -10.55
N ASP A 217 8.12 21.15 -11.84
CA ASP A 217 8.71 20.25 -12.83
C ASP A 217 10.22 20.49 -12.96
N THR A 218 10.67 21.75 -12.96
CA THR A 218 12.10 22.09 -12.91
C THR A 218 12.75 21.53 -11.64
N SER A 219 12.08 21.63 -10.49
CA SER A 219 12.57 21.07 -9.22
C SER A 219 12.63 19.54 -9.27
N SER A 220 11.65 18.90 -9.90
CA SER A 220 11.63 17.44 -10.11
C SER A 220 12.74 16.97 -11.03
N GLN A 221 13.10 17.75 -12.06
CA GLN A 221 14.23 17.44 -12.95
C GLN A 221 15.58 17.58 -12.23
N THR A 222 15.65 18.34 -11.13
CA THR A 222 16.85 18.40 -10.29
C THR A 222 16.94 17.25 -9.28
N LEU A 223 15.83 16.56 -8.99
CA LEU A 223 15.84 15.29 -8.27
C LEU A 223 16.36 14.23 -9.24
N ALA A 224 17.60 13.79 -9.04
CA ALA A 224 18.21 12.74 -9.85
C ALA A 224 17.27 11.52 -9.85
N GLU A 225 16.95 10.99 -11.04
CA GLU A 225 16.25 9.72 -11.12
C GLU A 225 17.10 8.68 -10.38
N GLU A 226 16.47 7.83 -9.58
CA GLU A 226 17.13 6.76 -8.81
C GLU A 226 17.98 5.82 -9.71
N ALA A 227 17.68 5.81 -11.01
CA ALA A 227 18.41 5.10 -12.06
C ALA A 227 19.67 5.81 -12.59
N GLU A 228 19.81 7.12 -12.37
CA GLU A 228 20.92 7.95 -12.89
C GLU A 228 22.08 8.11 -11.91
N ILE A 229 21.92 7.79 -10.61
CA ILE A 229 23.08 7.70 -9.71
C ILE A 229 23.89 6.49 -10.16
N SER A 230 24.86 6.74 -11.03
CA SER A 230 25.73 5.69 -11.56
C SER A 230 26.38 4.94 -10.40
N ALA A 231 26.62 3.64 -10.57
CA ALA A 231 27.33 2.85 -9.55
C ALA A 231 28.67 3.51 -9.17
N ASP A 232 29.29 4.21 -10.13
CA ASP A 232 30.54 4.97 -9.96
C ASP A 232 30.35 6.25 -9.10
N GLU A 233 29.24 6.97 -9.23
CA GLU A 233 28.92 8.11 -8.37
C GLU A 233 28.51 7.69 -6.96
N LEU A 234 27.77 6.60 -6.85
CA LEU A 234 27.46 5.98 -5.57
C LEU A 234 28.75 5.49 -4.90
N GLU A 235 29.67 4.86 -5.63
CA GLU A 235 30.98 4.45 -5.13
C GLU A 235 31.84 5.67 -4.77
N ALA A 236 31.79 6.75 -5.55
CA ALA A 236 32.49 8.00 -5.24
C ALA A 236 31.92 8.69 -3.98
N LEU A 237 30.60 8.69 -3.79
CA LEU A 237 29.93 9.18 -2.58
C LEU A 237 30.25 8.27 -1.39
N MET A 238 30.13 6.96 -1.55
CA MET A 238 30.51 5.98 -0.54
C MET A 238 31.98 6.07 -0.19
N LYS A 239 32.88 6.43 -1.12
CA LYS A 239 34.31 6.65 -0.87
C LYS A 239 34.59 8.00 -0.23
N LYS A 240 33.83 9.04 -0.58
CA LYS A 240 33.87 10.38 0.01
C LYS A 240 33.35 10.38 1.46
N TYR A 241 32.35 9.56 1.75
CA TYR A 241 31.72 9.38 3.05
C TYR A 241 32.08 8.03 3.71
N SER A 242 33.04 7.30 3.14
CA SER A 242 33.52 6.02 3.68
C SER A 242 34.08 6.27 5.07
N PRO A 243 33.78 5.41 6.05
CA PRO A 243 34.21 5.59 7.42
C PRO A 243 35.74 5.58 7.63
N GLU A 244 36.52 5.18 6.63
CA GLU A 244 37.98 5.35 6.64
C GLU A 244 38.41 6.83 6.61
N ALA A 245 37.55 7.73 6.12
CA ALA A 245 37.74 9.17 6.19
C ALA A 245 37.04 9.74 7.43
N LYS A 246 37.70 9.60 8.59
CA LYS A 246 37.62 10.53 9.74
C LYS A 246 36.24 10.70 10.41
N TRP A 247 35.58 9.62 10.82
CA TRP A 247 34.53 9.70 11.85
C TRP A 247 35.05 10.30 13.18
N GLU A 248 36.37 10.27 13.38
CA GLU A 248 37.07 10.87 14.53
C GLU A 248 37.15 12.41 14.48
N ASP A 249 36.99 13.04 13.30
CA ASP A 249 37.07 14.51 13.17
C ASP A 249 35.69 15.20 13.31
N ILE A 250 34.60 14.43 13.30
CA ILE A 250 33.26 14.98 13.57
C ILE A 250 33.17 15.22 15.09
N PRO A 251 32.86 16.45 15.54
CA PRO A 251 32.73 16.73 16.96
C PRO A 251 31.76 15.74 17.62
N LEU A 252 32.16 15.19 18.77
CA LEU A 252 31.38 14.18 19.50
C LEU A 252 29.91 14.58 19.67
N SER A 253 29.66 15.87 19.90
CA SER A 253 28.31 16.44 20.05
C SER A 253 27.44 16.34 18.78
N VAL A 254 28.05 16.44 17.59
CA VAL A 254 27.34 16.31 16.31
C VAL A 254 27.03 14.84 16.04
N ARG A 255 27.97 13.95 16.36
CA ARG A 255 27.76 12.50 16.28
C ARG A 255 26.65 12.04 17.23
N GLU A 256 26.70 12.48 18.49
CA GLU A 256 25.67 12.20 19.49
C GLU A 256 24.32 12.76 19.04
N TYR A 257 24.27 13.96 18.45
CA TYR A 257 23.05 14.55 17.91
C TYR A 257 22.43 13.70 16.79
N TYR A 258 23.20 13.26 15.79
CA TYR A 258 22.68 12.43 14.70
C TYR A 258 22.29 11.02 15.16
N MET A 259 23.06 10.41 16.07
CA MET A 259 22.69 9.12 16.65
C MET A 259 21.41 9.24 17.49
N GLN A 260 21.27 10.33 18.25
CA GLN A 260 20.06 10.61 19.02
C GLN A 260 18.87 10.90 18.11
N GLN A 261 19.06 11.61 17.00
CA GLN A 261 17.97 11.87 16.05
C GLN A 261 17.52 10.58 15.34
N ALA A 262 18.45 9.77 14.84
CA ALA A 262 18.12 8.48 14.22
C ALA A 262 17.42 7.53 15.21
N TYR A 263 17.84 7.54 16.47
CA TYR A 263 17.15 6.79 17.54
C TYR A 263 15.73 7.31 17.78
N LEU A 264 15.55 8.63 17.89
CA LEU A 264 14.23 9.23 18.09
C LEU A 264 13.29 8.95 16.91
N GLU A 265 13.82 8.93 15.69
CA GLU A 265 13.07 8.61 14.47
C GLU A 265 12.64 7.14 14.44
N GLN A 266 13.54 6.20 14.76
CA GLN A 266 13.19 4.78 14.88
C GLN A 266 12.14 4.54 15.97
N VAL A 267 12.24 5.26 17.10
CA VAL A 267 11.23 5.19 18.17
C VAL A 267 9.91 5.80 17.70
N GLY A 268 9.93 6.88 16.93
CA GLY A 268 8.75 7.48 16.29
C GLY A 268 8.04 6.50 15.36
N ASP A 269 8.77 5.88 14.44
CA ASP A 269 8.26 4.86 13.52
C ASP A 269 7.65 3.66 14.27
N LEU A 270 8.26 3.26 15.39
CA LEU A 270 7.73 2.18 16.22
C LEU A 270 6.42 2.58 16.89
N CYS A 271 6.33 3.82 17.39
CA CYS A 271 5.12 4.40 17.96
C CYS A 271 4.01 4.51 16.91
N ASP A 272 4.29 5.02 15.71
CA ASP A 272 3.31 5.14 14.62
C ASP A 272 2.80 3.77 14.17
N LYS A 273 3.71 2.78 14.08
CA LYS A 273 3.33 1.37 13.83
C LYS A 273 2.47 0.80 14.95
N MET A 274 2.69 1.19 16.20
CA MET A 274 1.86 0.78 17.34
C MET A 274 0.49 1.49 17.36
N GLU A 275 0.43 2.76 16.98
CA GLU A 275 -0.80 3.55 16.94
C GLU A 275 -1.70 3.18 15.74
N GLY A 276 -1.09 2.81 14.61
CA GLY A 276 -1.80 2.35 13.41
C GLY A 276 -2.45 0.97 13.56
N VAL A 277 -2.00 0.14 14.51
CA VAL A 277 -2.65 -1.15 14.83
C VAL A 277 -3.90 -0.87 15.66
N SER A 278 -5.02 -0.70 14.96
CA SER A 278 -6.33 -0.46 15.55
C SER A 278 -6.66 -1.55 16.59
N VAL A 279 -7.02 -1.11 17.80
CA VAL A 279 -7.34 -1.91 19.01
C VAL A 279 -8.40 -3.01 18.78
N SER A 280 -9.07 -3.04 17.62
CA SER A 280 -10.09 -4.03 17.27
C SER A 280 -9.53 -5.35 16.73
N GLN A 281 -8.27 -5.41 16.32
CA GLN A 281 -7.60 -6.67 16.01
C GLN A 281 -6.83 -7.10 17.24
N GLU A 282 -7.18 -8.26 17.82
CA GLU A 282 -6.42 -8.87 18.91
C GLU A 282 -4.93 -8.88 18.51
N LEU A 283 -4.17 -7.93 19.06
CA LEU A 283 -2.72 -7.88 19.01
C LEU A 283 -2.26 -9.22 19.56
N SER A 284 -2.02 -10.19 18.68
CA SER A 284 -1.51 -11.47 19.11
C SER A 284 -0.22 -11.18 19.86
N GLN A 285 -0.05 -11.79 21.02
CA GLN A 285 1.19 -11.65 21.78
C GLN A 285 2.43 -11.93 20.91
N ASP A 286 2.26 -12.69 19.82
CA ASP A 286 3.28 -12.97 18.83
C ASP A 286 3.71 -11.73 18.03
N TRP A 287 2.83 -10.77 17.72
CA TRP A 287 3.24 -9.53 17.05
C TRP A 287 4.09 -8.65 17.96
N ILE A 288 3.65 -8.44 19.21
CA ILE A 288 4.41 -7.67 20.21
C ILE A 288 5.76 -8.36 20.48
N ARG A 289 5.75 -9.70 20.57
CA ARG A 289 6.96 -10.49 20.78
C ARG A 289 7.90 -10.46 19.57
N ASN A 290 7.38 -10.46 18.34
CA ASN A 290 8.21 -10.29 17.13
C ASN A 290 8.76 -8.87 17.01
N ALA A 291 7.97 -7.85 17.32
CA ALA A 291 8.43 -6.46 17.30
C ALA A 291 9.54 -6.24 18.34
N LEU A 292 9.38 -6.77 19.54
CA LEU A 292 10.41 -6.75 20.59
C LEU A 292 11.62 -7.61 20.24
N TYR A 293 11.44 -8.77 19.61
CA TYR A 293 12.54 -9.64 19.19
C TYR A 293 13.34 -9.04 18.04
N LEU A 294 12.70 -8.34 17.10
CA LEU A 294 13.37 -7.57 16.05
C LEU A 294 14.15 -6.40 16.64
N ALA A 295 13.56 -5.65 17.58
CA ALA A 295 14.24 -4.58 18.29
C ALA A 295 15.44 -5.09 19.14
N GLU A 296 15.29 -6.22 19.84
CA GLU A 296 16.40 -6.84 20.59
C GLU A 296 17.49 -7.41 19.66
N ALA A 297 17.11 -8.04 18.55
CA ALA A 297 18.06 -8.58 17.57
C ALA A 297 18.86 -7.48 16.86
N GLU A 298 18.25 -6.31 16.62
CA GLU A 298 18.92 -5.12 16.09
C GLU A 298 19.77 -4.39 17.15
N MET A 299 19.39 -4.48 18.45
CA MET A 299 20.15 -3.86 19.55
C MET A 299 21.30 -4.73 20.10
N THR A 300 21.32 -6.04 19.87
CA THR A 300 22.48 -6.88 20.24
C THR A 300 23.63 -6.63 19.27
N VAL A 301 24.37 -5.55 19.49
CA VAL A 301 25.65 -5.28 18.82
C VAL A 301 26.62 -6.39 19.23
N PRO A 302 27.02 -7.30 18.32
CA PRO A 302 27.96 -8.35 18.69
C PRO A 302 29.29 -7.69 19.07
N GLU A 303 29.92 -8.13 20.16
CA GLU A 303 31.11 -7.48 20.74
C GLU A 303 32.32 -7.41 19.78
N ASP A 304 32.28 -8.11 18.64
CA ASP A 304 33.28 -8.05 17.57
C ASP A 304 32.91 -7.12 16.38
N PHE A 305 31.80 -6.37 16.45
CA PHE A 305 31.39 -5.41 15.41
C PHE A 305 32.17 -4.08 15.51
N THR A 306 33.45 -4.11 15.13
CA THR A 306 34.24 -2.90 14.85
C THR A 306 33.98 -2.30 13.46
N GLY A 307 33.17 -2.97 12.64
CA GLY A 307 32.61 -2.40 11.41
C GLY A 307 31.14 -2.08 11.62
N ALA A 308 30.82 -0.84 11.96
CA ALA A 308 29.45 -0.36 12.08
C ALA A 308 28.61 -0.86 10.89
N ILE A 309 27.47 -1.50 11.17
CA ILE A 309 26.39 -1.64 10.18
C ILE A 309 25.87 -0.21 9.99
N ILE A 310 26.56 0.55 9.16
CA ILE A 310 26.01 1.74 8.54
C ILE A 310 24.85 1.19 7.71
N PRO A 311 23.58 1.56 7.98
CA PRO A 311 22.49 1.29 7.06
C PRO A 311 23.01 1.61 5.68
N GLY A 312 22.99 0.62 4.77
CA GLY A 312 23.79 0.71 3.54
C GLY A 312 23.51 2.06 2.92
N VAL A 313 24.53 2.89 2.69
CA VAL A 313 24.35 4.30 2.25
C VAL A 313 23.38 4.40 1.07
N ARG A 314 23.33 3.35 0.24
CA ARG A 314 22.32 3.14 -0.81
C ARG A 314 20.87 3.12 -0.31
N GLU A 315 20.56 2.34 0.72
CA GLU A 315 19.22 2.24 1.33
C GLU A 315 18.81 3.58 1.95
N GLU A 316 19.73 4.26 2.65
CA GLU A 316 19.44 5.58 3.23
C GLU A 316 19.22 6.65 2.15
N ILE A 317 20.03 6.64 1.08
CA ILE A 317 19.81 7.52 -0.08
C ILE A 317 18.47 7.20 -0.76
N GLY A 318 18.12 5.92 -0.91
CA GLY A 318 16.82 5.51 -1.47
C GLY A 318 15.65 5.98 -0.60
N ASN A 319 15.75 5.84 0.73
CA ASN A 319 14.76 6.32 1.67
C ASN A 319 14.63 7.85 1.64
N ALA A 320 15.75 8.58 1.60
CA ALA A 320 15.76 10.03 1.48
C ALA A 320 15.11 10.48 0.16
N LEU A 321 15.44 9.83 -0.96
CA LEU A 321 14.84 10.13 -2.25
C LEU A 321 13.33 9.84 -2.25
N ALA A 322 12.91 8.72 -1.66
CA ALA A 322 11.50 8.40 -1.52
C ALA A 322 10.75 9.45 -0.68
N ARG A 323 11.35 9.95 0.41
CA ARG A 323 10.79 11.04 1.22
C ARG A 323 10.71 12.35 0.45
N ASP A 324 11.73 12.68 -0.33
CA ASP A 324 11.71 13.86 -1.19
C ASP A 324 10.62 13.75 -2.27
N GLN A 325 10.42 12.56 -2.85
CA GLN A 325 9.33 12.29 -3.80
C GLN A 325 7.95 12.42 -3.15
N VAL A 326 7.76 11.90 -1.94
CA VAL A 326 6.50 12.07 -1.19
C VAL A 326 6.25 13.55 -0.91
N THR A 327 7.25 14.27 -0.41
CA THR A 327 7.15 15.70 -0.13
C THR A 327 6.83 16.51 -1.40
N TYR A 328 7.42 16.13 -2.53
CA TYR A 328 7.12 16.69 -3.84
C TYR A 328 5.64 16.47 -4.22
N LEU A 329 5.14 15.24 -4.11
CA LEU A 329 3.75 14.91 -4.42
C LEU A 329 2.77 15.65 -3.48
N ASP A 330 3.09 15.74 -2.19
CA ASP A 330 2.29 16.48 -1.22
C ASP A 330 2.26 17.99 -1.54
N SER A 331 3.39 18.58 -1.93
CA SER A 331 3.45 19.98 -2.34
C SER A 331 2.61 20.25 -3.59
N ARG A 332 2.62 19.32 -4.56
CA ARG A 332 1.80 19.37 -5.77
C ARG A 332 0.31 19.21 -5.44
N GLY A 333 -0.03 18.30 -4.53
CA GLY A 333 -1.40 18.12 -4.04
C GLY A 333 -1.93 19.37 -3.35
N ALA A 334 -1.19 19.91 -2.38
CA ALA A 334 -1.57 21.13 -1.67
C ALA A 334 -1.75 22.33 -2.61
N PHE A 335 -0.95 22.42 -3.67
CA PHE A 335 -1.12 23.45 -4.68
C PHE A 335 -2.38 23.25 -5.53
N LEU A 336 -2.68 22.02 -5.95
CA LEU A 336 -3.93 21.70 -6.66
C LEU A 336 -5.17 22.00 -5.78
N ASP A 337 -5.10 21.70 -4.48
CA ASP A 337 -6.20 22.01 -3.56
C ASP A 337 -6.41 23.52 -3.43
N ASN A 338 -5.31 24.28 -3.31
CA ASN A 338 -5.36 25.74 -3.33
C ASN A 338 -5.92 26.24 -4.67
N ALA A 339 -5.52 25.62 -5.77
CA ALA A 339 -5.99 25.97 -7.10
C ALA A 339 -7.49 25.82 -7.27
N ILE A 340 -8.01 24.68 -6.83
CA ILE A 340 -9.44 24.39 -6.82
C ILE A 340 -10.18 25.42 -5.95
N SER A 341 -9.70 25.66 -4.72
CA SER A 341 -10.31 26.64 -3.82
C SER A 341 -10.36 28.05 -4.42
N VAL A 342 -9.28 28.50 -5.05
CA VAL A 342 -9.23 29.83 -5.70
C VAL A 342 -10.17 29.90 -6.90
N MET A 343 -10.25 28.84 -7.71
CA MET A 343 -11.17 28.78 -8.85
C MET A 343 -12.64 28.76 -8.40
N GLU A 344 -12.98 28.01 -7.36
CA GLU A 344 -14.31 27.99 -6.76
C GLU A 344 -14.72 29.37 -6.20
N ASP A 345 -13.85 29.98 -5.40
CA ASP A 345 -14.15 31.24 -4.72
C ASP A 345 -14.17 32.42 -5.70
N THR A 346 -13.30 32.43 -6.70
CA THR A 346 -13.04 33.63 -7.50
C THR A 346 -13.61 33.59 -8.90
N ILE A 347 -13.81 32.41 -9.49
CA ILE A 347 -14.37 32.26 -10.84
C ILE A 347 -15.81 31.75 -10.77
N MET A 348 -16.03 30.64 -10.06
CA MET A 348 -17.36 30.02 -10.00
C MET A 348 -18.37 30.92 -9.27
N THR A 349 -17.98 31.53 -8.15
CA THR A 349 -18.90 32.39 -7.39
C THR A 349 -19.40 33.60 -8.20
N PRO A 350 -18.56 34.38 -8.91
CA PRO A 350 -19.05 35.44 -9.79
C PRO A 350 -19.90 34.94 -10.96
N LEU A 351 -19.56 33.80 -11.55
CA LEU A 351 -20.36 33.16 -12.60
C LEU A 351 -21.74 32.76 -12.10
N ASP A 352 -21.83 32.16 -10.91
CA ASP A 352 -23.10 31.79 -10.26
C ASP A 352 -23.94 33.03 -9.93
N ASN A 353 -23.30 34.12 -9.49
CA ASN A 353 -23.98 35.39 -9.24
C ASN A 353 -24.53 36.00 -10.54
N LEU A 354 -23.74 35.98 -11.61
CA LEU A 354 -24.15 36.48 -12.93
C LEU A 354 -25.26 35.62 -13.54
N LEU A 355 -25.15 34.29 -13.43
CA LEU A 355 -26.20 33.36 -13.83
C LEU A 355 -27.48 33.58 -13.04
N SER A 356 -27.38 33.75 -11.72
CA SER A 356 -28.53 34.05 -10.86
C SER A 356 -29.19 35.37 -11.26
N HIS A 357 -28.40 36.41 -11.56
CA HIS A 357 -28.92 37.69 -12.02
C HIS A 357 -29.61 37.59 -13.39
N LEU A 358 -28.98 36.91 -14.36
CA LEU A 358 -29.57 36.68 -15.69
C LEU A 358 -30.84 35.84 -15.62
N SER A 359 -30.90 34.82 -14.76
CA SER A 359 -32.10 34.01 -14.56
C SER A 359 -33.26 34.82 -13.96
N LEU A 360 -32.93 35.81 -13.12
CA LEU A 360 -33.91 36.73 -12.54
C LEU A 360 -34.40 37.74 -13.58
N GLU A 361 -33.51 38.25 -14.44
CA GLU A 361 -33.90 39.10 -15.58
C GLU A 361 -34.73 38.33 -16.60
N GLU A 362 -34.37 37.09 -16.96
CA GLU A 362 -35.14 36.22 -17.86
C GLU A 362 -36.57 36.03 -17.33
N LYS A 363 -36.70 35.76 -16.03
CA LYS A 363 -38.00 35.64 -15.37
C LYS A 363 -38.80 36.94 -15.44
N LEU A 364 -38.17 38.10 -15.21
CA LEU A 364 -38.82 39.40 -15.33
C LEU A 364 -39.30 39.66 -16.77
N VAL A 365 -38.48 39.33 -17.77
CA VAL A 365 -38.86 39.43 -19.19
C VAL A 365 -40.05 38.52 -19.47
N GLN A 366 -40.00 37.25 -19.04
CA GLN A 366 -41.12 36.31 -19.20
C GLN A 366 -42.41 36.80 -18.53
N ASP A 367 -42.30 37.34 -17.31
CA ASP A 367 -43.43 37.94 -16.59
C ASP A 367 -43.99 39.14 -17.37
N THR A 368 -43.13 40.01 -17.92
CA THR A 368 -43.57 41.15 -18.73
C THR A 368 -44.18 40.75 -20.08
N GLU A 369 -43.65 39.71 -20.73
CA GLU A 369 -44.21 39.15 -21.96
C GLU A 369 -45.60 38.55 -21.69
N SER A 370 -45.75 37.82 -20.58
CA SER A 370 -47.04 37.27 -20.16
C SER A 370 -48.07 38.38 -19.91
N LEU A 371 -47.66 39.48 -19.27
CA LEU A 371 -48.52 40.63 -19.00
C LEU A 371 -48.91 41.37 -20.29
N CYS A 372 -47.95 41.56 -21.20
CA CYS A 372 -48.22 42.11 -22.53
C CYS A 372 -49.15 41.21 -23.35
N GLY A 373 -49.01 39.90 -23.24
CA GLY A 373 -49.89 38.91 -23.86
C GLY A 373 -51.33 39.02 -23.36
N VAL A 374 -51.52 39.06 -22.03
CA VAL A 374 -52.83 39.26 -21.40
C VAL A 374 -53.46 40.59 -21.84
N LEU A 375 -52.68 41.68 -21.84
CA LEU A 375 -53.16 42.98 -22.30
C LEU A 375 -53.56 42.95 -23.79
N GLY A 376 -52.79 42.24 -24.62
CA GLY A 376 -53.11 42.02 -26.03
C GLY A 376 -54.44 41.30 -26.22
N GLU A 377 -54.65 40.20 -25.48
CA GLU A 377 -55.92 39.44 -25.49
C GLU A 377 -57.10 40.29 -24.99
N GLU A 378 -56.91 41.11 -23.95
CA GLU A 378 -57.95 42.02 -23.46
C GLU A 378 -58.32 43.10 -24.49
N ILE A 379 -57.33 43.67 -25.18
CA ILE A 379 -57.56 44.66 -26.25
C ILE A 379 -58.27 43.99 -27.43
N GLU A 380 -57.84 42.81 -27.85
CA GLU A 380 -58.52 42.05 -28.91
C GLU A 380 -59.97 41.73 -28.54
N SER A 381 -60.23 41.28 -27.30
CA SER A 381 -61.59 41.03 -26.80
C SER A 381 -62.44 42.30 -26.78
N ALA A 382 -61.89 43.43 -26.34
CA ALA A 382 -62.58 44.73 -26.37
C ALA A 382 -62.91 45.17 -27.80
N VAL A 383 -61.98 44.97 -28.74
CA VAL A 383 -62.19 45.26 -30.17
C VAL A 383 -63.26 44.34 -30.76
N GLU A 384 -63.24 43.04 -30.47
CA GLU A 384 -64.30 42.10 -30.91
C GLU A 384 -65.67 42.50 -30.38
N THR A 385 -65.76 42.92 -29.11
CA THR A 385 -67.01 43.36 -28.48
C THR A 385 -67.57 44.63 -29.16
N LEU A 386 -66.70 45.56 -29.55
CA LEU A 386 -67.08 46.76 -30.31
C LEU A 386 -67.42 46.46 -31.78
N ALA A 387 -66.75 45.46 -32.37
CA ALA A 387 -66.94 45.06 -33.75
C ALA A 387 -68.20 44.22 -33.97
N THR A 388 -68.71 43.53 -32.95
CA THR A 388 -70.04 42.90 -33.00
C THR A 388 -71.12 43.98 -32.83
N PRO A 389 -71.80 44.42 -33.90
CA PRO A 389 -72.91 45.36 -33.75
C PRO A 389 -73.99 44.69 -32.91
N GLN A 390 -74.43 45.34 -31.83
CA GLN A 390 -75.57 44.92 -31.02
C GLN A 390 -76.77 44.58 -31.93
N SER A 391 -76.94 43.31 -32.28
CA SER A 391 -78.08 42.82 -33.08
C SER A 391 -79.29 42.51 -32.20
N SER A 392 -79.37 43.12 -31.02
CA SER A 392 -80.44 42.93 -30.06
C SER A 392 -81.02 44.26 -29.60
N ALA A 393 -81.65 44.95 -30.55
CA ALA A 393 -82.81 45.79 -30.27
C ALA A 393 -83.90 45.45 -31.28
N GLU A 394 -84.43 44.23 -31.17
CA GLU A 394 -85.75 43.89 -31.68
C GLU A 394 -86.79 44.59 -30.78
N ILE A 395 -87.00 45.87 -31.08
CA ILE A 395 -88.11 46.67 -30.58
C ILE A 395 -89.37 46.14 -31.28
N GLN A 396 -90.20 45.38 -30.56
CA GLN A 396 -91.59 45.23 -30.95
C GLN A 396 -92.36 46.52 -30.63
N HIS A 397 -92.94 47.05 -31.70
CA HIS A 397 -93.86 48.19 -31.82
C HIS A 397 -94.78 48.51 -30.64
N GLY A 398 -94.80 49.80 -30.31
CA GLY A 398 -95.94 50.55 -29.75
C GLY A 398 -95.73 52.06 -29.99
N ASP A 399 -96.57 52.64 -30.84
CA ASP A 399 -96.42 53.88 -31.64
C ASP A 399 -96.68 55.21 -30.85
N PRO A 400 -96.74 56.42 -31.46
CA PRO A 400 -95.70 57.44 -31.37
C PRO A 400 -96.19 58.80 -30.82
N ALA A 401 -95.33 59.58 -30.17
CA ALA A 401 -95.49 61.04 -30.15
C ALA A 401 -94.24 61.75 -29.65
N ALA A 402 -93.62 62.48 -30.58
CA ALA A 402 -92.95 63.75 -30.40
C ALA A 402 -91.74 63.86 -29.45
N THR A 403 -90.79 64.65 -29.97
CA THR A 403 -89.87 65.56 -29.29
C THR A 403 -88.42 65.13 -29.07
N SER A 404 -87.55 66.01 -29.57
CA SER A 404 -86.18 66.36 -29.19
C SER A 404 -85.03 65.41 -29.50
N SER A 405 -84.38 65.75 -30.61
CA SER A 405 -83.09 65.32 -31.14
C SER A 405 -81.89 66.05 -30.51
N ALA A 406 -81.72 66.04 -29.17
CA ALA A 406 -80.62 66.80 -28.54
C ALA A 406 -79.80 66.11 -27.43
N GLU A 407 -80.15 64.90 -26.97
CA GLU A 407 -79.51 64.34 -25.74
C GLU A 407 -78.58 63.13 -25.94
N ARG A 408 -78.37 62.64 -27.18
CA ARG A 408 -77.59 61.40 -27.40
C ARG A 408 -76.09 61.58 -27.66
N GLN A 409 -75.55 62.79 -27.58
CA GLN A 409 -74.10 63.04 -27.64
C GLN A 409 -73.44 63.30 -26.28
N SER A 410 -74.20 63.30 -25.17
CA SER A 410 -73.65 63.54 -23.83
C SER A 410 -73.35 62.25 -23.04
N ALA A 411 -74.02 61.13 -23.33
CA ALA A 411 -73.92 59.92 -22.51
C ALA A 411 -72.72 59.01 -22.84
N VAL A 412 -72.09 59.18 -24.02
CA VAL A 412 -70.91 58.39 -24.42
C VAL A 412 -69.60 59.00 -23.91
N ASN A 413 -69.60 60.28 -23.53
CA ASN A 413 -68.42 60.93 -22.97
C ASN A 413 -68.27 60.72 -21.45
N ASP A 414 -69.35 60.41 -20.71
CA ASP A 414 -69.27 60.24 -19.24
C ASP A 414 -68.83 58.84 -18.81
N THR A 415 -69.21 57.77 -19.53
CA THR A 415 -68.80 56.39 -19.16
C THR A 415 -67.31 56.12 -19.40
N GLY A 416 -66.70 56.77 -20.40
CA GLY A 416 -65.25 56.70 -20.62
C GLY A 416 -64.45 57.46 -19.55
N LEU A 417 -65.00 58.56 -19.05
CA LEU A 417 -64.37 59.41 -18.03
C LEU A 417 -64.49 58.81 -16.63
N GLU A 418 -65.58 58.09 -16.33
CA GLU A 418 -65.69 57.30 -15.09
C GLU A 418 -64.75 56.09 -15.09
N SER A 419 -64.55 55.43 -16.25
CA SER A 419 -63.58 54.33 -16.38
C SER A 419 -62.13 54.80 -16.21
N LEU A 420 -61.78 55.98 -16.77
CA LEU A 420 -60.48 56.62 -16.57
C LEU A 420 -60.24 57.08 -15.12
N LYS A 421 -61.27 57.57 -14.41
CA LYS A 421 -61.18 57.85 -12.97
C LYS A 421 -61.02 56.59 -12.13
N GLY A 422 -61.59 55.46 -12.56
CA GLY A 422 -61.37 54.16 -11.95
C GLY A 422 -59.91 53.71 -12.06
N LEU A 423 -59.28 53.94 -13.22
CA LEU A 423 -57.87 53.67 -13.47
C LEU A 423 -56.93 54.55 -12.64
N GLU A 424 -57.21 55.85 -12.51
CA GLU A 424 -56.46 56.74 -11.58
C GLU A 424 -56.61 56.29 -10.11
N GLY A 425 -57.75 55.73 -9.74
CA GLY A 425 -57.99 55.15 -8.42
C GLY A 425 -57.14 53.90 -8.19
N TRP A 426 -57.09 53.02 -9.20
CA TRP A 426 -56.27 51.82 -9.18
C TRP A 426 -54.77 52.14 -9.15
N GLU A 427 -54.32 53.12 -9.93
CA GLU A 427 -52.92 53.57 -9.95
C GLU A 427 -52.50 54.11 -8.57
N ARG A 428 -53.33 54.95 -7.93
CA ARG A 428 -53.06 55.41 -6.54
C ARG A 428 -53.10 54.25 -5.54
N GLU A 429 -53.98 53.27 -5.70
CA GLU A 429 -54.04 52.11 -4.81
C GLU A 429 -52.79 51.23 -4.94
N VAL A 430 -52.29 51.05 -6.16
CA VAL A 430 -51.03 50.36 -6.44
C VAL A 430 -49.84 51.14 -5.88
N GLU A 431 -49.79 52.46 -6.04
CA GLU A 431 -48.71 53.30 -5.49
C GLU A 431 -48.72 53.29 -3.95
N ILE A 432 -49.90 53.27 -3.31
CA ILE A 432 -50.05 53.13 -1.85
C ILE A 432 -49.59 51.74 -1.38
N LYS A 433 -49.94 50.67 -2.10
CA LYS A 433 -49.48 49.32 -1.79
C LYS A 433 -47.97 49.21 -1.97
N GLN A 434 -47.40 49.77 -3.04
CA GLN A 434 -45.97 49.78 -3.33
C GLN A 434 -45.17 50.57 -2.28
N ARG A 435 -45.73 51.66 -1.72
CA ARG A 435 -45.14 52.37 -0.57
C ARG A 435 -45.31 51.64 0.77
N GLN A 436 -46.31 50.77 0.91
CA GLN A 436 -46.46 49.88 2.07
C GLN A 436 -45.48 48.69 2.03
N PHE A 437 -45.04 48.28 0.84
CA PHE A 437 -43.92 47.34 0.63
C PHE A 437 -42.55 48.03 0.79
N GLY A 438 -42.33 48.68 1.93
CA GLY A 438 -41.00 49.17 2.32
C GLY A 438 -39.96 48.04 2.40
N PRO A 439 -38.66 48.36 2.60
CA PRO A 439 -37.52 47.46 2.39
C PRO A 439 -37.37 46.31 3.42
N GLY A 440 -38.44 45.92 4.11
CA GLY A 440 -38.50 44.74 4.95
C GLY A 440 -39.22 43.59 4.23
N HIS A 441 -38.45 42.66 3.67
CA HIS A 441 -38.92 41.50 2.89
C HIS A 441 -39.76 40.46 3.66
N ASP A 442 -40.06 40.67 4.94
CA ASP A 442 -40.73 39.67 5.79
C ASP A 442 -42.22 39.47 5.45
N GLY A 443 -42.88 40.49 4.88
CA GLY A 443 -44.28 40.41 4.49
C GLY A 443 -44.52 39.60 3.21
N LEU A 444 -43.58 39.60 2.28
CA LEU A 444 -43.69 38.91 1.00
C LEU A 444 -43.66 37.39 1.20
N PHE A 445 -42.76 36.90 2.06
CA PHE A 445 -42.68 35.47 2.38
C PHE A 445 -43.91 34.96 3.12
N GLN A 446 -44.53 35.76 3.99
CA GLN A 446 -45.79 35.39 4.64
C GLN A 446 -46.99 35.41 3.67
N ALA A 447 -47.01 36.33 2.69
CA ALA A 447 -48.06 36.39 1.68
C ALA A 447 -47.92 35.33 0.58
N LEU A 448 -46.68 34.89 0.29
CA LEU A 448 -46.39 33.83 -0.67
C LEU A 448 -46.56 32.43 -0.09
N ASN A 449 -46.54 32.26 1.23
CA ASN A 449 -46.69 30.94 1.85
C ASN A 449 -48.04 30.26 1.53
N PRO A 450 -49.20 30.97 1.59
CA PRO A 450 -50.48 30.46 1.14
C PRO A 450 -50.48 30.09 -0.35
N LEU A 451 -49.82 30.91 -1.18
CA LEU A 451 -49.70 30.69 -2.64
C LEU A 451 -48.83 29.46 -2.94
N ASN A 452 -47.77 29.24 -2.18
CA ASN A 452 -46.90 28.06 -2.28
C ASN A 452 -47.64 26.78 -1.86
N THR A 453 -48.42 26.83 -0.78
CA THR A 453 -49.30 25.70 -0.41
C THR A 453 -50.42 25.45 -1.42
N ALA A 454 -50.97 26.49 -2.06
CA ALA A 454 -51.98 26.33 -3.10
C ALA A 454 -51.39 25.78 -4.41
N ASN A 455 -50.16 26.20 -4.76
CA ASN A 455 -49.47 25.77 -5.97
C ASN A 455 -48.83 24.38 -5.85
N ASN A 456 -48.55 23.87 -4.65
CA ASN A 456 -48.06 22.49 -4.48
C ASN A 456 -49.03 21.45 -5.06
N HIS A 457 -50.34 21.65 -4.93
CA HIS A 457 -51.31 20.73 -5.55
C HIS A 457 -51.32 20.80 -7.08
N PHE A 458 -51.03 21.97 -7.67
CA PHE A 458 -50.90 22.13 -9.12
C PHE A 458 -49.58 21.56 -9.64
N LEU A 459 -48.48 21.76 -8.91
CA LEU A 459 -47.18 21.16 -9.23
C LEU A 459 -47.25 19.64 -9.15
N ASP A 460 -47.84 19.07 -8.11
CA ASP A 460 -48.06 17.61 -8.01
C ASP A 460 -48.91 17.08 -9.17
N ALA A 461 -49.94 17.82 -9.60
CA ALA A 461 -50.78 17.43 -10.73
C ALA A 461 -50.05 17.55 -12.08
N ILE A 462 -49.20 18.57 -12.26
CA ILE A 462 -48.38 18.76 -13.46
C ILE A 462 -47.30 17.69 -13.53
N TYR A 463 -46.64 17.35 -12.43
CA TYR A 463 -45.63 16.29 -12.38
C TYR A 463 -46.22 14.89 -12.52
N ALA A 464 -47.42 14.64 -11.98
CA ALA A 464 -48.12 13.37 -12.15
C ALA A 464 -48.60 13.12 -13.59
N ASN A 465 -48.75 14.19 -14.41
CA ASN A 465 -49.27 14.11 -15.77
C ASN A 465 -48.27 14.62 -16.84
N SER A 466 -47.04 14.94 -16.46
CA SER A 466 -46.00 15.37 -17.40
C SER A 466 -45.59 14.20 -18.30
N PRO A 467 -45.63 14.34 -19.63
CA PRO A 467 -45.18 13.30 -20.56
C PRO A 467 -43.65 13.12 -20.55
N LEU A 468 -42.92 13.97 -19.81
CA LEU A 468 -41.51 13.80 -19.51
C LEU A 468 -41.40 13.07 -18.18
N ASN A 469 -40.99 11.80 -18.27
CA ASN A 469 -40.76 10.84 -17.21
C ASN A 469 -39.70 11.34 -16.21
N THR A 470 -40.10 12.23 -15.28
CA THR A 470 -39.27 12.70 -14.18
C THR A 470 -39.68 11.98 -12.89
N SER A 471 -39.13 10.79 -12.68
CA SER A 471 -38.96 10.22 -11.33
C SER A 471 -37.80 10.91 -10.58
N PRO A 472 -37.73 10.84 -9.23
CA PRO A 472 -37.11 11.83 -8.34
C PRO A 472 -35.55 11.86 -8.38
N PRO A 473 -34.88 12.88 -7.82
CA PRO A 473 -34.05 13.79 -8.59
C PRO A 473 -32.56 13.41 -8.60
N PHE A 474 -32.16 12.16 -8.85
CA PHE A 474 -30.72 11.80 -8.92
C PHE A 474 -30.43 10.60 -9.83
N ALA A 475 -31.13 10.46 -10.96
CA ALA A 475 -30.72 9.45 -11.93
C ALA A 475 -29.40 9.87 -12.59
N TYR A 476 -28.37 9.02 -12.45
CA TYR A 476 -27.10 9.22 -13.14
C TYR A 476 -27.33 9.33 -14.65
N SER A 477 -26.57 10.21 -15.31
CA SER A 477 -26.58 10.35 -16.76
C SER A 477 -26.45 8.98 -17.45
N PRO A 478 -27.12 8.72 -18.58
CA PRO A 478 -27.02 7.46 -19.33
C PRO A 478 -25.57 7.04 -19.62
N TYR A 479 -24.69 8.02 -19.80
CA TYR A 479 -23.26 7.81 -19.96
C TYR A 479 -22.62 7.19 -18.71
N LEU A 480 -22.96 7.73 -17.53
CA LEU A 480 -22.40 7.31 -16.26
C LEU A 480 -22.99 5.96 -15.82
N THR A 481 -24.26 5.68 -16.11
CA THR A 481 -24.82 4.33 -15.94
C THR A 481 -24.14 3.31 -16.85
N ASN A 482 -23.89 3.65 -18.12
CA ASN A 482 -23.16 2.76 -19.04
C ASN A 482 -21.72 2.51 -18.55
N LEU A 483 -21.04 3.54 -18.06
CA LEU A 483 -19.69 3.43 -17.50
C LEU A 483 -19.66 2.57 -16.24
N MET A 484 -20.65 2.70 -15.34
CA MET A 484 -20.79 1.86 -14.16
C MET A 484 -21.04 0.39 -14.52
N ASP A 485 -21.87 0.14 -15.53
CA ASP A 485 -22.13 -1.21 -16.03
C ASP A 485 -20.89 -1.81 -16.70
N GLU A 486 -20.15 -1.03 -17.48
CA GLU A 486 -18.87 -1.44 -18.08
C GLU A 486 -17.83 -1.77 -17.01
N ALA A 487 -17.67 -0.90 -15.99
CA ALA A 487 -16.76 -1.13 -14.87
C ALA A 487 -17.12 -2.38 -14.06
N ARG A 488 -18.41 -2.63 -13.84
CA ARG A 488 -18.88 -3.90 -13.23
C ARG A 488 -18.53 -5.09 -14.09
N THR A 489 -18.74 -5.00 -15.40
CA THR A 489 -18.44 -6.08 -16.34
C THR A 489 -16.95 -6.42 -16.32
N VAL A 490 -16.08 -5.40 -16.39
CA VAL A 490 -14.61 -5.55 -16.29
C VAL A 490 -14.20 -6.17 -14.95
N THR A 491 -14.78 -5.70 -13.85
CA THR A 491 -14.49 -6.24 -12.50
C THR A 491 -14.87 -7.72 -12.40
N THR A 492 -16.03 -8.13 -12.93
CA THR A 492 -16.43 -9.54 -12.96
C THR A 492 -15.53 -10.40 -13.86
N GLN A 493 -15.06 -9.84 -14.98
CA GLN A 493 -14.10 -10.52 -15.85
C GLN A 493 -12.76 -10.73 -15.15
N LEU A 494 -12.20 -9.69 -14.54
CA LEU A 494 -10.94 -9.76 -13.77
C LEU A 494 -11.05 -10.77 -12.62
N SER A 495 -12.13 -10.72 -11.84
CA SER A 495 -12.38 -11.71 -10.78
C SER A 495 -12.40 -13.14 -11.34
N SER A 496 -13.05 -13.36 -12.48
CA SER A 496 -13.13 -14.69 -13.10
C SER A 496 -11.79 -15.19 -13.65
N GLU A 497 -10.96 -14.32 -14.23
CA GLU A 497 -9.61 -14.68 -14.69
C GLU A 497 -8.66 -14.93 -13.52
N THR A 498 -8.80 -14.17 -12.42
CA THR A 498 -8.02 -14.40 -11.18
C THR A 498 -8.36 -15.77 -10.57
N ASP A 499 -9.64 -16.13 -10.50
CA ASP A 499 -10.09 -17.45 -10.07
C ASP A 499 -9.59 -18.57 -11.00
N ARG A 500 -9.57 -18.31 -12.31
CA ARG A 500 -9.07 -19.25 -13.31
C ARG A 500 -7.57 -19.48 -13.16
N LEU A 501 -6.79 -18.40 -13.01
CA LEU A 501 -5.35 -18.45 -12.83
C LEU A 501 -5.00 -19.18 -11.53
N THR A 502 -5.71 -18.88 -10.44
CA THR A 502 -5.54 -19.54 -9.15
C THR A 502 -5.78 -21.04 -9.27
N LYS A 503 -6.87 -21.45 -9.93
CA LYS A 503 -7.14 -22.88 -10.20
C LYS A 503 -6.11 -23.51 -11.14
N GLU A 504 -5.60 -22.78 -12.12
CA GLU A 504 -4.58 -23.29 -13.03
C GLU A 504 -3.24 -23.50 -12.31
N VAL A 505 -2.86 -22.58 -11.42
CA VAL A 505 -1.69 -22.71 -10.54
C VAL A 505 -1.84 -23.89 -9.59
N GLU A 506 -2.98 -24.03 -8.92
CA GLU A 506 -3.27 -25.17 -8.04
C GLU A 506 -3.21 -26.49 -8.83
N ASN A 507 -3.85 -26.55 -10.00
CA ASN A 507 -3.84 -27.75 -10.85
C ASN A 507 -2.47 -28.07 -11.47
N THR A 508 -1.62 -27.08 -11.76
CA THR A 508 -0.32 -27.30 -12.40
C THR A 508 0.78 -27.58 -11.38
N ILE A 509 0.83 -26.84 -10.28
CA ILE A 509 1.86 -26.96 -9.24
C ILE A 509 1.55 -28.12 -8.29
N GLU A 510 0.28 -28.31 -7.91
CA GLU A 510 -0.10 -29.39 -6.99
C GLU A 510 -0.42 -30.71 -7.69
N SER A 511 -0.45 -30.74 -9.02
CA SER A 511 -0.60 -31.99 -9.73
C SER A 511 0.52 -32.95 -9.34
N ARG A 512 0.11 -34.08 -8.75
CA ARG A 512 1.01 -35.18 -8.35
C ARG A 512 1.94 -35.61 -9.48
N ARG A 513 1.56 -35.41 -10.74
CA ARG A 513 2.41 -35.71 -11.91
C ARG A 513 3.57 -34.72 -12.02
N THR A 514 3.32 -33.43 -11.85
CA THR A 514 4.33 -32.37 -11.86
C THR A 514 5.22 -32.50 -10.64
N GLN A 515 4.66 -32.74 -9.45
CA GLN A 515 5.43 -33.02 -8.23
C GLN A 515 6.34 -34.25 -8.39
N ARG A 516 5.85 -35.36 -8.98
CA ARG A 516 6.68 -36.54 -9.26
C ARG A 516 7.77 -36.29 -10.29
N LYS A 517 7.48 -35.52 -11.35
CA LYS A 517 8.50 -35.13 -12.33
C LYS A 517 9.57 -34.24 -11.72
N LEU A 518 9.16 -33.28 -10.88
CA LEU A 518 10.07 -32.40 -10.16
C LEU A 518 10.94 -33.22 -9.19
N GLY A 519 10.33 -34.15 -8.44
CA GLY A 519 11.04 -35.09 -7.56
C GLY A 519 12.04 -35.95 -8.34
N ALA A 520 11.60 -36.61 -9.41
CA ALA A 520 12.48 -37.43 -10.26
C ALA A 520 13.62 -36.62 -10.89
N PHE A 521 13.36 -35.36 -11.28
CA PHE A 521 14.41 -34.47 -11.78
C PHE A 521 15.43 -34.15 -10.69
N VAL A 522 14.98 -33.84 -9.47
CA VAL A 522 15.85 -33.61 -8.31
C VAL A 522 16.67 -34.87 -8.01
N ASP A 523 16.05 -36.04 -7.95
CA ASP A 523 16.73 -37.32 -7.69
C ASP A 523 17.78 -37.63 -8.77
N GLN A 524 17.43 -37.42 -10.04
CA GLN A 524 18.34 -37.65 -11.17
C GLN A 524 19.52 -36.66 -11.15
N TRP A 525 19.29 -35.42 -10.74
CA TRP A 525 20.35 -34.41 -10.59
C TRP A 525 21.28 -34.70 -9.42
N VAL A 526 20.72 -35.15 -8.28
CA VAL A 526 21.50 -35.61 -7.12
C VAL A 526 22.36 -36.81 -7.50
N THR A 527 21.79 -37.79 -8.20
CA THR A 527 22.51 -38.98 -8.67
C THR A 527 23.60 -38.63 -9.68
N ALA A 528 23.32 -37.68 -10.58
CA ALA A 528 24.30 -37.20 -11.55
C ALA A 528 25.49 -36.53 -10.85
N GLN A 529 25.23 -35.68 -9.84
CA GLN A 529 26.29 -35.06 -9.05
C GLN A 529 27.14 -36.10 -8.30
N MET A 530 26.51 -37.08 -7.65
CA MET A 530 27.26 -38.12 -6.92
C MET A 530 28.22 -38.91 -7.84
N ARG A 531 27.79 -39.23 -9.06
CA ARG A 531 28.66 -39.89 -10.04
C ARG A 531 29.82 -39.03 -10.51
N THR A 532 29.65 -37.71 -10.64
CA THR A 532 30.76 -36.82 -10.94
C THR A 532 31.79 -36.78 -9.81
N TYR A 533 31.34 -36.87 -8.55
CA TYR A 533 32.25 -36.92 -7.40
C TYR A 533 33.01 -38.25 -7.30
N GLU A 534 32.37 -39.39 -7.57
CA GLU A 534 33.05 -40.70 -7.59
C GLU A 534 34.12 -40.81 -8.70
N CYS A 535 33.91 -40.13 -9.83
CA CYS A 535 34.85 -40.14 -10.95
C CYS A 535 36.10 -39.26 -10.74
N VAL A 536 36.12 -38.40 -9.70
CA VAL A 536 37.27 -37.55 -9.36
C VAL A 536 38.23 -38.26 -8.38
N TYR A 537 37.79 -39.34 -7.74
CA TYR A 537 38.55 -40.08 -6.72
C TYR A 537 39.02 -41.48 -7.17
N CYS A 538 38.84 -41.84 -8.44
CA CYS A 538 39.53 -42.94 -9.12
C CYS A 538 40.50 -42.36 -10.15
#